data_AF-A0A963QBH7-F1
#
_entry.id   AF-A0A963QBH7-F1
#
_cell.length_a   1.000
_cell.length_b   1.000
_cell.length_c   1.000
_cell.angle_alpha   90.00
_cell.angle_beta   90.00
_cell.angle_gamma   90.00
#
_symmetry.space_group_name_H-M   'P 1'
#
loop_
_entity.id
_entity.type
_entity.pdbx_description
1 polymer ?
#
loop_
_entity_poly.entity_id
_entity_poly.type
_entity_poly.pdbx_seq_one_letter_code
_entity_poly.pdbx_strand_id
1 'polypeptide(L)' 'KDALYDQAVEIVLKNRKASISLVQRHLKIGYNRAARLVEDMEKAGLVSAMSGSGQREILVPARAES' A
#
# COMPACT_ATOMS: atom_id res chain seq x y z
N LYS A 1 -0.30 14.45 -5.34
CA LYS A 1 0.24 13.42 -4.42
C LYS A 1 -0.52 13.56 -3.11
N ASP A 2 -1.19 12.52 -2.63
CA ASP A 2 -1.95 12.59 -1.37
C ASP A 2 -0.98 12.76 -0.17
N ALA A 3 -1.33 13.62 0.80
CA ALA A 3 -0.49 13.91 1.96
C ALA A 3 -0.23 12.69 2.87
N LEU A 4 -1.05 11.63 2.76
CA LEU A 4 -0.90 10.41 3.54
C LEU A 4 -0.11 9.31 2.82
N TYR A 5 0.42 9.58 1.62
CA TYR A 5 1.10 8.58 0.81
C TYR A 5 2.25 7.89 1.55
N ASP A 6 3.17 8.67 2.11
CA ASP A 6 4.35 8.10 2.77
C ASP A 6 3.97 7.27 4.01
N GLN A 7 2.96 7.71 4.77
CA GLN A 7 2.41 6.93 5.90
C GLN A 7 1.76 5.63 5.43
N ALA A 8 1.02 5.67 4.33
CA ALA A 8 0.40 4.48 3.75
C ALA A 8 1.46 3.47 3.28
N VAL A 9 2.55 3.94 2.66
CA VAL A 9 3.69 3.10 2.27
C VAL A 9 4.31 2.45 3.51
N GLU A 10 4.57 3.23 4.56
CA GLU A 10 5.12 2.72 5.81
C GLU A 10 4.25 1.61 6.42
N ILE A 11 2.93 1.81 6.46
CA ILE A 11 1.97 0.80 6.96
C ILE A 11 2.06 -0.49 6.14
N VAL A 12 2.04 -0.37 4.81
CA VAL A 12 2.09 -1.52 3.89
C VAL A 12 3.39 -2.30 4.07
N LEU A 13 4.53 -1.61 4.15
CA LEU A 13 5.83 -2.24 4.32
C LEU A 13 5.99 -2.89 5.70
N LYS A 14 5.60 -2.21 6.77
CA LYS A 14 5.66 -2.75 8.14
C LYS A 14 4.79 -4.00 8.32
N ASN A 15 3.59 -4.01 7.74
CA ASN A 15 2.66 -5.13 7.86
C ASN A 15 2.86 -6.20 6.79
N ARG A 16 3.78 -5.98 5.83
CA ARG A 16 4.00 -6.85 4.66
C ARG A 16 2.69 -7.19 3.91
N LYS A 17 1.75 -6.24 3.85
CA LYS A 17 0.43 -6.42 3.23
C LYS A 17 -0.05 -5.16 2.53
N ALA A 18 -0.33 -5.26 1.23
CA ALA A 18 -0.78 -4.16 0.38
C ALA A 18 -2.30 -4.19 0.14
N SER A 19 -3.11 -4.05 1.21
CA SER A 19 -4.57 -4.05 1.08
C SER A 19 -5.21 -2.69 1.39
N ILE A 20 -6.25 -2.34 0.63
CA ILE A 20 -7.01 -1.09 0.83
C ILE A 20 -7.57 -1.02 2.26
N SER A 21 -8.16 -2.11 2.75
CA SER A 21 -8.73 -2.20 4.11
C SER A 21 -7.70 -2.01 5.24
N LEU A 22 -6.43 -2.40 5.02
CA LEU A 22 -5.36 -2.17 5.99
C LEU A 22 -5.07 -0.69 6.12
N VAL A 23 -4.90 -0.01 4.97
CA VAL A 23 -4.64 1.42 4.88
C VAL A 23 -5.80 2.22 5.46
N GLN A 24 -7.05 1.85 5.15
CA GLN A 24 -8.25 2.48 5.72
C GLN A 24 -8.25 2.47 7.24
N ARG A 25 -8.01 1.29 7.85
CA ARG A 25 -8.07 1.13 9.32
C ARG A 25 -6.96 1.89 10.04
N HIS A 26 -5.74 1.86 9.50
CA HIS A 26 -4.60 2.51 10.14
C HIS A 26 -4.65 4.04 10.00
N LEU A 27 -5.03 4.55 8.83
CA LEU A 27 -5.08 6.00 8.58
C LEU A 27 -6.43 6.64 8.88
N LYS A 28 -7.44 5.83 9.25
CA LYS A 28 -8.81 6.27 9.53
C LYS A 28 -9.41 7.09 8.38
N ILE A 29 -9.26 6.57 7.15
CA ILE A 29 -9.75 7.20 5.91
C ILE A 29 -10.79 6.34 5.18
N GLY A 30 -11.60 6.98 4.34
CA GLY A 30 -12.59 6.31 3.49
C GLY A 30 -11.96 5.43 2.40
N TYR A 31 -12.76 4.48 1.89
CA TYR A 31 -12.33 3.47 0.91
C TYR A 31 -11.67 4.09 -0.33
N ASN A 32 -12.33 5.07 -0.98
CA ASN A 32 -11.83 5.67 -2.22
C ASN A 32 -10.46 6.33 -2.05
N ARG A 33 -10.21 6.95 -0.90
CA ARG A 33 -8.92 7.58 -0.63
C ARG A 33 -7.83 6.53 -0.43
N ALA A 34 -8.12 5.48 0.36
CA ALA A 34 -7.20 4.36 0.53
C ALA A 34 -6.92 3.61 -0.79
N ALA A 35 -7.93 3.44 -1.66
CA ALA A 35 -7.77 2.83 -2.97
C ALA A 35 -6.79 3.63 -3.85
N ARG A 36 -6.97 4.95 -3.93
CA ARG A 36 -6.04 5.84 -4.66
C ARG A 36 -4.62 5.78 -4.13
N LEU A 37 -4.45 5.72 -2.80
CA LEU A 37 -3.12 5.56 -2.19
C LEU A 37 -2.45 4.26 -2.64
N VAL A 38 -3.19 3.15 -2.68
CA VAL A 38 -2.67 1.85 -3.14
C VAL A 38 -2.40 1.85 -4.66
N GLU A 39 -3.23 2.50 -5.47
CA GLU A 39 -2.97 2.70 -6.91
C GLU A 39 -1.71 3.55 -7.15
N ASP A 40 -1.49 4.59 -6.35
CA ASP A 40 -0.28 5.40 -6.45
C ASP A 40 0.97 4.61 -6.03
N MET A 41 0.84 3.62 -5.14
CA MET A 41 1.93 2.67 -4.83
C MET A 41 2.21 1.73 -6.00
N GLU A 42 1.18 1.28 -6.70
CA GLU A 42 1.32 0.45 -7.91
C GLU A 42 2.06 1.22 -9.00
N LYS A 43 1.64 2.46 -9.29
CA LYS A 43 2.30 3.35 -10.26
C LYS A 43 3.75 3.64 -9.90
N ALA A 44 4.09 3.66 -8.61
CA ALA A 44 5.44 3.86 -8.12
C ALA A 44 6.29 2.57 -8.12
N GLY A 45 5.72 1.42 -8.49
CA GLY A 45 6.40 0.13 -8.46
C GLY A 45 6.64 -0.44 -7.06
N LEU A 46 5.94 0.05 -6.04
CA LEU A 46 6.04 -0.47 -4.67
C LEU A 46 5.22 -1.75 -4.48
N VAL A 47 4.08 -1.83 -5.17
CA VAL A 47 3.16 -2.97 -5.11
C VAL A 47 2.78 -3.42 -6.52
N SER A 48 2.42 -4.68 -6.67
CA SER A 48 1.94 -5.23 -7.94
C SER A 48 0.57 -4.66 -8.30
N ALA A 49 0.18 -4.85 -9.55
CA ALA A 49 -1.23 -4.82 -9.94
C ALA A 49 -2.04 -5.80 -9.08
N MET A 50 -3.35 -5.54 -8.98
CA MET A 50 -4.25 -6.45 -8.28
C MET A 50 -4.36 -7.77 -9.05
N SER A 51 -4.13 -8.88 -8.36
CA SER A 51 -4.31 -10.22 -8.91
C SER A 51 -5.80 -10.57 -9.05
N GLY A 52 -6.10 -11.66 -9.75
CA GLY A 52 -7.47 -12.19 -9.85
C GLY A 52 -8.11 -12.60 -8.51
N SER A 53 -7.30 -12.79 -7.45
CA SER A 53 -7.78 -13.04 -6.09
C SER A 53 -8.02 -11.77 -5.28
N GLY A 54 -7.83 -10.59 -5.88
CA GLY A 54 -7.98 -9.29 -5.21
C GLY A 54 -6.80 -8.91 -4.33
N GLN A 55 -5.67 -9.62 -4.43
CA GLN A 55 -4.47 -9.38 -3.63
C GLN A 55 -3.43 -8.58 -4.42
N ARG A 56 -2.55 -7.89 -3.70
CA ARG A 56 -1.41 -7.17 -4.27
C ARG A 56 -0.16 -7.60 -3.52
N GLU A 57 0.91 -7.83 -4.26
CA GLU A 57 2.21 -8.21 -3.73
C GLU A 57 3.07 -6.95 -3.50
N ILE A 58 3.95 -6.99 -2.50
CA ILE A 58 4.93 -5.92 -2.27
C ILE A 58 6.18 -6.27 -3.07
N LEU A 59 6.55 -5.39 -3.99
CA LEU A 59 7.65 -5.62 -4.94
C LEU A 59 9.01 -5.20 -4.40
N VAL A 60 9.03 -4.39 -3.34
CA VAL A 60 10.29 -3.98 -2.71
C VAL A 60 10.77 -5.01 -1.69
N PRO A 61 12.09 -5.29 -1.65
CA PRO A 61 12.66 -6.17 -0.65
C PRO A 61 12.35 -5.62 0.75
N ALA A 62 12.06 -6.50 1.70
CA ALA A 62 12.15 -6.11 3.11
C ALA A 62 13.56 -5.58 3.31
N ARG A 63 13.70 -4.36 3.84
CA ARG A 63 15.01 -3.74 4.06
C ARG A 63 15.87 -4.75 4.81
N ALA A 64 16.76 -5.44 4.10
CA ALA A 64 17.80 -6.23 4.71
C ALA A 64 18.65 -5.19 5.41
N GLU A 65 18.57 -5.17 6.74
CA GLU A 65 19.48 -4.37 7.55
C GLU A 65 20.88 -4.77 7.09
N SER A 66 21.57 -3.80 6.48
CA SER A 66 22.97 -3.92 6.07
C SER A 66 23.84 -3.51 7.25
#